data_AF-A0A6J6CXZ4-F1
#
_entry.id   AF-A0A6J6CXZ4-F1
#
_cell.length_a   1.000
_cell.length_b   1.000
_cell.length_c   1.000
_cell.angle_alpha   90.00
_cell.angle_beta   90.00
_cell.angle_gamma   90.00
#
_symmetry.space_group_name_H-M   'P 1'
#
loop_
_entity.id
_entity.type
_entity.pdbx_description
1 polymer ?
#
loop_
_entity_poly.entity_id
_entity_poly.type
_entity_poly.pdbx_seq_one_letter_code
_entity_poly.pdbx_strand_id
1 'polypeptide(L)'
;MGYREAISEAEADSQTMLTMLQMNQLFEAKGNGVEPTRLVAEILDSRKAELARVAAADDMVVSDNLAALLIAQVSENPALAPVFDDLFDADGASLNVNPIEHYAPVGKSIEFAELVAIGRAHGESVIGYRTLKGSKGDAASGVKLNPTKTDTFKPAAGDGLVVIGNLK
;
A
#
# COMPACT_ATOMS: atom_id res chain seq x y z
N MET A 1 -0.96 -1.54 -42.55
CA MET A 1 -1.58 -0.20 -42.60
C MET A 1 -3.01 -0.37 -42.12
N GLY A 2 -3.48 0.04 -40.95
CA GLY A 2 -2.96 0.89 -39.89
C GLY A 2 -4.20 1.33 -39.10
N TYR A 3 -4.36 0.86 -37.87
CA TYR A 3 -5.21 1.42 -36.81
C TYR A 3 -4.69 0.89 -35.47
N ARG A 4 -3.45 1.24 -35.13
CA ARG A 4 -3.08 1.45 -33.73
C ARG A 4 -3.09 2.96 -33.56
N GLU A 5 -4.28 3.55 -33.47
CA GLU A 5 -4.33 4.83 -32.78
C GLU A 5 -3.83 4.53 -31.38
N ALA A 6 -2.67 5.09 -31.03
CA ALA A 6 -2.23 5.10 -29.66
C ALA A 6 -3.29 5.90 -28.91
N ILE A 7 -4.15 5.20 -28.18
CA ILE A 7 -5.12 5.79 -27.27
C ILE A 7 -4.36 6.82 -26.43
N SER A 8 -4.87 8.05 -26.38
CA SER A 8 -4.21 9.09 -25.58
C SER A 8 -4.19 8.67 -24.10
N GLU A 9 -3.20 9.12 -23.33
CA GLU A 9 -3.17 8.89 -21.86
C GLU A 9 -4.50 9.26 -21.21
N ALA A 10 -5.09 10.37 -21.67
CA ALA A 10 -6.37 10.85 -21.17
C ALA A 10 -7.54 9.88 -21.45
N GLU A 11 -7.52 9.21 -22.59
CA GLU A 11 -8.53 8.24 -22.99
C GLU A 11 -8.31 6.89 -22.30
N ALA A 12 -7.05 6.47 -22.14
CA ALA A 12 -6.67 5.30 -21.36
C ALA A 12 -7.13 5.42 -19.89
N ASP A 13 -6.84 6.54 -19.22
CA ASP A 13 -7.29 6.80 -17.85
C ASP A 13 -8.83 6.78 -17.73
N SER A 14 -9.53 7.32 -18.74
CA SER A 14 -11.00 7.36 -18.76
C SER A 14 -11.58 5.95 -18.89
N GLN A 15 -10.96 5.10 -19.71
CA GLN A 15 -11.36 3.72 -19.88
C GLN A 15 -11.06 2.89 -18.63
N THR A 16 -9.94 3.13 -17.95
CA THR A 16 -9.62 2.53 -16.65
C THR A 16 -10.68 2.90 -15.61
N MET A 17 -11.00 4.20 -15.44
CA MET A 17 -12.03 4.64 -14.50
C MET A 17 -13.42 4.04 -14.80
N LEU A 18 -13.81 3.96 -16.07
CA LEU A 18 -15.07 3.31 -16.46
C LEU A 18 -15.09 1.82 -16.09
N THR A 19 -13.98 1.12 -16.33
CA THR A 19 -13.84 -0.30 -15.99
C THR A 19 -13.97 -0.52 -14.48
N MET A 20 -13.33 0.33 -13.67
CA MET A 20 -13.44 0.26 -12.21
C MET A 20 -14.88 0.45 -11.73
N LEU A 21 -15.58 1.45 -12.26
CA LEU A 21 -16.99 1.71 -11.92
C LEU A 21 -17.88 0.50 -12.25
N GLN A 22 -17.66 -0.13 -13.42
CA GLN A 22 -18.39 -1.32 -13.82
C GLN A 22 -18.10 -2.53 -12.92
N MET A 23 -16.83 -2.73 -12.53
CA MET A 23 -16.44 -3.79 -11.60
C MET A 23 -17.05 -3.59 -10.22
N ASN A 24 -17.04 -2.36 -9.69
CA ASN A 24 -17.68 -2.05 -8.41
C ASN A 24 -19.18 -2.32 -8.44
N GLN A 25 -19.89 -1.90 -9.50
CA GLN A 25 -21.30 -2.22 -9.67
C GLN A 25 -21.55 -3.73 -9.73
N LEU A 26 -20.65 -4.48 -10.38
CA LEU A 26 -20.74 -5.93 -10.42
C LEU A 26 -20.57 -6.53 -9.02
N PHE A 27 -19.61 -6.06 -8.23
CA PHE A 27 -19.38 -6.53 -6.86
C PHE A 27 -20.53 -6.21 -5.89
N GLU A 28 -21.20 -5.07 -6.07
CA GLU A 28 -22.39 -4.69 -5.28
C GLU A 28 -23.66 -5.48 -5.66
N ALA A 29 -23.69 -6.07 -6.86
CA ALA A 29 -24.85 -6.79 -7.35
C ALA A 29 -25.10 -8.09 -6.55
N LYS A 30 -26.25 -8.15 -5.86
CA LYS A 30 -26.64 -9.34 -5.07
C LYS A 30 -26.75 -10.58 -5.96
N GLY A 31 -26.05 -11.64 -5.57
CA GLY A 31 -26.11 -12.93 -6.28
C GLY A 31 -25.21 -13.01 -7.52
N ASN A 32 -24.25 -12.09 -7.68
CA ASN A 32 -23.23 -12.15 -8.72
C ASN A 32 -22.31 -13.38 -8.63
N GLY A 33 -22.26 -14.07 -7.48
CA GLY A 33 -21.37 -15.20 -7.23
C GLY A 33 -19.90 -14.84 -7.11
N VAL A 34 -19.57 -13.55 -6.92
CA VAL A 34 -18.20 -13.04 -6.83
C VAL A 34 -17.98 -12.43 -5.45
N GLU A 35 -16.95 -12.90 -4.76
CA GLU A 35 -16.52 -12.32 -3.49
C GLU A 35 -16.00 -10.89 -3.69
N PRO A 36 -16.21 -9.97 -2.74
CA PRO A 36 -15.63 -8.63 -2.79
C PRO A 36 -14.12 -8.70 -3.04
N THR A 37 -13.70 -8.19 -4.20
CA THR A 37 -12.31 -8.27 -4.66
C THR A 37 -11.70 -6.88 -4.67
N ARG A 38 -10.51 -6.75 -4.09
CA ARG A 38 -9.74 -5.51 -4.08
C ARG A 38 -9.33 -5.15 -5.51
N LEU A 39 -9.74 -3.99 -6.00
CA LEU A 39 -9.36 -3.49 -7.31
C LEU A 39 -8.17 -2.54 -7.18
N VAL A 40 -7.14 -2.78 -7.99
CA VAL A 40 -6.01 -1.87 -8.15
C VAL A 40 -6.01 -1.38 -9.59
N ALA A 41 -5.95 -0.06 -9.77
CA ALA A 41 -5.84 0.54 -11.09
C ALA A 41 -4.65 1.49 -11.18
N GLU A 42 -4.07 1.55 -12.37
CA GLU A 42 -3.04 2.51 -12.73
C GLU A 42 -3.68 3.72 -13.42
N ILE A 43 -3.32 4.92 -12.96
CA ILE A 43 -3.63 6.19 -13.61
C ILE A 43 -2.33 6.86 -14.02
N LEU A 44 -2.24 7.24 -15.30
CA LEU A 44 -1.06 7.88 -15.88
C LEU A 44 -1.05 9.38 -15.55
N ASP A 45 -2.17 10.08 -15.77
CA ASP A 45 -2.25 11.51 -15.48
C ASP A 45 -2.57 11.78 -14.00
N SER A 46 -1.54 12.18 -13.24
CA SER A 46 -1.68 12.54 -11.83
C SER A 46 -2.75 13.61 -11.54
N ARG A 47 -3.10 14.48 -12.50
CA ARG A 47 -4.16 15.49 -12.34
C ARG A 47 -5.56 14.87 -12.24
N LYS A 48 -5.73 13.62 -12.69
CA LYS A 48 -6.97 12.85 -12.62
C LYS A 48 -7.04 11.91 -11.43
N ALA A 49 -5.98 11.81 -10.64
CA ALA A 49 -5.93 10.95 -9.47
C ALA A 49 -7.10 11.22 -8.50
N GLU A 50 -7.44 12.50 -8.29
CA GLU A 50 -8.57 12.88 -7.42
C GLU A 50 -9.93 12.47 -8.00
N LEU A 51 -10.12 12.56 -9.32
CA LEU A 51 -11.35 12.09 -9.97
C LEU A 51 -11.50 10.58 -9.86
N ALA A 52 -10.40 9.85 -10.01
CA ALA A 52 -10.39 8.40 -9.91
C ALA A 52 -10.56 7.90 -8.45
N ARG A 53 -10.07 8.64 -7.44
CA ARG A 53 -10.42 8.38 -6.02
C ARG A 53 -11.92 8.47 -5.77
N VAL A 54 -12.59 9.46 -6.37
CA VAL A 54 -14.05 9.65 -6.24
C VAL A 54 -14.83 8.54 -6.95
N ALA A 55 -14.25 7.91 -7.98
CA ALA A 55 -14.84 6.78 -8.70
C ALA A 55 -14.79 5.43 -7.93
N ALA A 56 -14.42 5.45 -6.65
CA ALA A 56 -14.41 4.33 -5.72
C ALA A 56 -13.36 3.24 -6.02
N ALA A 57 -12.10 3.64 -6.18
CA ALA A 57 -10.98 2.72 -6.10
C ALA A 57 -10.56 2.57 -4.63
N ASP A 58 -10.76 1.40 -4.03
CA ASP A 58 -10.14 1.09 -2.73
C ASP A 58 -8.61 1.21 -2.82
N ASP A 59 -8.03 0.96 -4.01
CA ASP A 59 -6.60 1.14 -4.27
C ASP A 59 -6.30 1.66 -5.67
N MET A 60 -5.42 2.65 -5.71
CA MET A 60 -4.95 3.28 -6.94
C MET A 60 -3.45 3.51 -6.88
N VAL A 61 -2.80 3.32 -8.02
CA VAL A 61 -1.40 3.66 -8.23
C VAL A 61 -1.33 4.79 -9.26
N VAL A 62 -0.67 5.89 -8.89
CA VAL A 62 -0.34 6.99 -9.80
C VAL A 62 1.13 6.86 -10.18
N SER A 63 1.36 6.29 -11.37
CA SER A 63 2.67 5.77 -11.81
C SER A 63 3.74 6.87 -11.91
N ASP A 64 3.40 7.97 -12.60
CA ASP A 64 4.34 9.08 -12.85
C ASP A 64 4.82 9.78 -11.59
N ASN A 65 3.95 9.92 -10.59
CA ASN A 65 4.33 10.55 -9.32
C ASN A 65 5.28 9.67 -8.52
N LEU A 66 5.06 8.35 -8.50
CA LEU A 66 5.97 7.42 -7.86
C LEU A 66 7.35 7.45 -8.53
N ALA A 67 7.39 7.40 -9.87
CA ALA A 67 8.63 7.50 -10.63
C ALA A 67 9.38 8.82 -10.35
N ALA A 68 8.67 9.95 -10.33
CA ALA A 68 9.27 11.25 -10.03
C ALA A 68 9.88 11.31 -8.61
N LEU A 69 9.19 10.77 -7.60
CA LEU A 69 9.68 10.70 -6.22
C LEU A 69 10.90 9.79 -6.08
N LEU A 70 10.95 8.68 -6.83
CA LEU A 70 12.10 7.78 -6.86
C LEU A 70 13.31 8.45 -7.51
N ILE A 71 13.12 9.09 -8.67
CA ILE A 71 14.18 9.83 -9.36
C ILE A 71 14.75 10.91 -8.44
N ALA A 72 13.90 11.67 -7.75
CA ALA A 72 14.36 12.71 -6.82
C ALA A 72 15.24 12.13 -5.70
N GLN A 73 14.80 11.05 -5.06
CA GLN A 73 15.54 10.41 -3.97
C GLN A 73 16.88 9.81 -4.44
N VAL A 74 16.89 9.13 -5.59
CA VAL A 74 18.13 8.57 -6.17
C VAL A 74 19.07 9.68 -6.64
N SER A 75 18.55 10.79 -7.16
CA SER A 75 19.37 11.94 -7.56
C SER A 75 20.03 12.62 -6.36
N GLU A 76 19.36 12.66 -5.21
CA GLU A 76 19.91 13.20 -3.97
C GLU A 76 20.91 12.24 -3.31
N ASN A 77 20.62 10.93 -3.33
CA ASN A 77 21.48 9.89 -2.78
C ASN A 77 21.53 8.66 -3.69
N PRO A 78 22.53 8.56 -4.58
CA PRO A 78 22.68 7.44 -5.51
C PRO A 78 22.80 6.07 -4.82
N ALA A 79 23.20 6.02 -3.55
CA ALA A 79 23.27 4.76 -2.79
C ALA A 79 21.89 4.14 -2.51
N LEU A 80 20.79 4.89 -2.71
CA LEU A 80 19.43 4.36 -2.57
C LEU A 80 18.97 3.54 -3.78
N ALA A 81 19.60 3.69 -4.95
CA ALA A 81 19.22 2.93 -6.15
C ALA A 81 19.14 1.40 -5.90
N PRO A 82 20.20 0.74 -5.40
CA PRO A 82 20.13 -0.71 -5.14
C PRO A 82 19.11 -1.10 -4.06
N VAL A 83 18.73 -0.18 -3.16
CA VAL A 83 17.70 -0.44 -2.14
C VAL A 83 16.31 -0.46 -2.78
N PHE A 84 16.04 0.48 -3.69
CA PHE A 84 14.78 0.48 -4.44
C PHE A 84 14.70 -0.67 -5.44
N ASP A 85 15.82 -1.03 -6.07
CA ASP A 85 15.88 -2.19 -6.96
C ASP A 85 15.47 -3.48 -6.22
N ASP A 86 16.01 -3.72 -5.01
CA ASP A 86 15.68 -4.89 -4.19
C ASP A 86 14.25 -4.83 -3.62
N LEU A 87 13.78 -3.66 -3.18
CA LEU A 87 12.44 -3.51 -2.60
C LEU A 87 11.30 -3.62 -3.64
N PHE A 88 11.58 -3.30 -4.90
CA PHE A 88 10.62 -3.43 -6.00
C PHE A 88 10.82 -4.69 -6.84
N ASP A 89 11.83 -5.51 -6.53
CA ASP A 89 11.95 -6.83 -7.11
C ASP A 89 10.79 -7.73 -6.63
N ALA A 90 10.34 -8.61 -7.53
CA ALA A 90 9.34 -9.62 -7.21
C ALA A 90 9.90 -10.69 -6.27
N ASP A 91 11.22 -10.89 -6.29
CA ASP A 91 11.96 -11.78 -5.41
C ASP A 91 12.73 -10.96 -4.36
N GLY A 92 12.90 -11.48 -3.13
CA GLY A 92 13.75 -10.83 -2.11
C GLY A 92 12.98 -10.10 -1.01
N ALA A 93 13.39 -8.86 -0.71
CA ALA A 93 12.86 -8.09 0.41
C ALA A 93 11.51 -7.46 0.07
N SER A 94 10.50 -7.71 0.90
CA SER A 94 9.15 -7.22 0.71
C SER A 94 8.65 -6.41 1.91
N LEU A 95 7.89 -5.36 1.60
CA LEU A 95 7.13 -4.60 2.58
C LEU A 95 5.83 -5.33 2.92
N ASN A 96 5.68 -5.74 4.18
CA ASN A 96 4.54 -6.51 4.64
C ASN A 96 3.80 -5.82 5.77
N VAL A 97 2.48 -6.01 5.82
CA VAL A 97 1.65 -5.67 6.98
C VAL A 97 1.13 -6.95 7.60
N ASN A 98 1.85 -7.42 8.62
CA ASN A 98 1.55 -8.68 9.29
C ASN A 98 0.57 -8.46 10.46
N PRO A 99 -0.33 -9.41 10.77
CA PRO A 99 -1.20 -9.32 11.94
C PRO A 99 -0.42 -9.03 13.23
N ILE A 100 -0.88 -8.07 14.03
CA ILE A 100 -0.16 -7.66 15.24
C ILE A 100 -0.04 -8.79 16.27
N GLU A 101 -0.99 -9.72 16.25
CA GLU A 101 -1.08 -10.89 17.12
C GLU A 101 0.12 -11.83 16.96
N HIS A 102 0.83 -11.78 15.83
CA HIS A 102 2.07 -12.53 15.62
C HIS A 102 3.24 -12.00 16.47
N TYR A 103 3.16 -10.75 16.95
CA TYR A 103 4.25 -10.07 17.65
C TYR A 103 3.90 -9.71 19.08
N ALA A 104 2.65 -9.34 19.36
CA ALA A 104 2.25 -8.85 20.67
C ALA A 104 0.81 -9.24 21.03
N PRO A 105 0.53 -9.50 22.32
CA PRO A 105 -0.83 -9.77 22.78
C PRO A 105 -1.71 -8.51 22.69
N VAL A 106 -2.92 -8.69 22.17
CA VAL A 106 -3.94 -7.64 22.06
C VAL A 106 -4.32 -7.07 23.43
N GLY A 107 -4.51 -5.75 23.49
CA GLY A 107 -5.02 -5.05 24.67
C GLY A 107 -3.98 -4.72 25.73
N LYS A 108 -2.71 -5.14 25.57
CA LYS A 108 -1.60 -4.75 26.46
C LYS A 108 -0.74 -3.69 25.78
N SER A 109 -0.36 -2.66 26.54
CA SER A 109 0.55 -1.65 26.02
C SER A 109 1.95 -2.24 25.82
N ILE A 110 2.60 -1.90 24.72
CA ILE A 110 3.96 -2.32 24.37
C ILE A 110 4.72 -1.13 23.78
N GLU A 111 5.99 -0.98 24.10
CA GLU A 111 6.83 0.04 23.47
C GLU A 111 7.23 -0.37 22.06
N PHE A 112 7.39 0.60 21.16
CA PHE A 112 7.83 0.32 19.80
C PHE A 112 9.22 -0.32 19.76
N ALA A 113 10.09 -0.03 20.73
CA ALA A 113 11.37 -0.71 20.90
C ALA A 113 11.21 -2.24 21.05
N GLU A 114 10.23 -2.69 21.82
CA GLU A 114 9.96 -4.10 22.05
C GLU A 114 9.44 -4.76 20.77
N LEU A 115 8.52 -4.11 20.06
CA LEU A 115 8.04 -4.60 18.76
C LEU A 115 9.19 -4.78 17.77
N VAL A 116 10.13 -3.81 17.73
CA VAL A 116 11.32 -3.89 16.88
C VAL A 116 12.22 -5.06 17.28
N ALA A 117 12.39 -5.31 18.58
CA ALA A 117 13.18 -6.45 19.05
C ALA A 117 12.53 -7.79 18.68
N ILE A 118 11.20 -7.89 18.77
CA ILE A 118 10.45 -9.10 18.40
C ILE A 118 10.51 -9.34 16.88
N GLY A 119 10.27 -8.31 16.06
CA GLY A 119 10.40 -8.45 14.61
C GLY A 119 11.83 -8.84 14.19
N ARG A 120 12.86 -8.28 14.85
CA ARG A 120 14.24 -8.71 14.63
C ARG A 120 14.45 -10.19 14.93
N ALA A 121 13.83 -10.72 16.00
CA ALA A 121 13.90 -12.15 16.32
C ALA A 121 13.23 -13.03 15.25
N HIS A 122 12.31 -12.45 14.45
CA HIS A 122 11.68 -13.10 13.30
C HIS A 122 12.46 -12.90 11.99
N GLY A 123 13.64 -12.25 12.03
CA GLY A 123 14.39 -11.92 10.82
C GLY A 123 13.80 -10.75 10.03
N GLU A 124 12.97 -9.93 10.66
CA GLU A 124 12.25 -8.83 10.04
C GLU A 124 12.70 -7.48 10.61
N SER A 125 12.67 -6.45 9.77
CA SER A 125 12.91 -5.05 10.16
C SER A 125 11.58 -4.34 10.36
N VAL A 126 11.24 -4.02 11.61
CA VAL A 126 10.00 -3.32 11.95
C VAL A 126 10.15 -1.82 11.70
N ILE A 127 9.30 -1.28 10.83
CA ILE A 127 9.35 0.13 10.43
C ILE A 127 8.12 0.94 10.87
N GLY A 128 7.06 0.28 11.36
CA GLY A 128 5.85 0.97 11.80
C GLY A 128 4.72 0.02 12.18
N TYR A 129 3.52 0.58 12.34
CA TYR A 129 2.30 -0.16 12.60
C TYR A 129 1.09 0.48 11.92
N ARG A 130 0.07 -0.33 11.63
CA ARG A 130 -1.23 0.08 11.08
C ARG A 130 -2.30 -0.16 12.13
N THR A 131 -3.13 0.85 12.38
CA THR A 131 -4.30 0.74 13.25
C THR A 131 -5.58 0.64 12.44
N LEU A 132 -6.41 -0.38 12.70
CA LEU A 132 -7.69 -0.54 12.00
C LEU A 132 -8.63 0.62 12.30
N LYS A 133 -8.62 1.13 13.54
CA LYS A 133 -9.42 2.29 13.94
C LYS A 133 -9.02 3.57 13.18
N GLY A 134 -7.73 3.73 12.88
CA GLY A 134 -7.21 4.87 12.13
C GLY A 134 -7.44 4.75 10.63
N SER A 135 -7.68 3.54 10.11
CA SER A 135 -7.98 3.28 8.69
C SER A 135 -9.45 3.51 8.30
N LYS A 136 -10.26 4.17 9.14
CA LYS A 136 -11.65 4.49 8.79
C LYS A 136 -11.70 5.60 7.74
N GLY A 137 -11.90 5.23 6.48
CA GLY A 137 -12.11 6.13 5.35
C GLY A 137 -10.94 6.21 4.36
N ASP A 138 -9.71 6.03 4.86
CA ASP A 138 -8.50 5.90 4.03
C ASP A 138 -7.59 4.84 4.68
N ALA A 139 -7.15 3.84 3.92
CA ALA A 139 -6.25 2.81 4.42
C ALA A 139 -4.92 3.40 4.91
N ALA A 140 -4.46 4.50 4.29
CA ALA A 140 -3.21 5.17 4.64
C ALA A 140 -3.27 5.91 5.98
N SER A 141 -4.43 6.44 6.39
CA SER A 141 -4.56 7.23 7.62
C SER A 141 -4.36 6.41 8.91
N GLY A 142 -4.41 5.08 8.81
CA GLY A 142 -4.14 4.18 9.93
C GLY A 142 -2.66 3.84 10.12
N VAL A 143 -1.78 4.18 9.17
CA VAL A 143 -0.37 3.76 9.18
C VAL A 143 0.49 4.82 9.85
N LYS A 144 1.31 4.39 10.82
CA LYS A 144 2.36 5.21 11.41
C LYS A 144 3.72 4.56 11.17
N LEU A 145 4.52 5.21 10.33
CA LEU A 145 5.91 4.81 10.03
C LEU A 145 6.89 5.57 10.92
N ASN A 146 8.03 4.91 11.18
CA ASN A 146 9.11 5.37 12.05
C ASN A 146 8.66 6.00 13.40
N PRO A 147 7.82 5.32 14.21
CA PRO A 147 7.54 5.75 15.58
C PRO A 147 8.81 5.89 16.41
N THR A 148 8.78 6.73 17.44
CA THR A 148 9.90 6.79 18.38
C THR A 148 9.99 5.46 19.15
N LYS A 149 11.19 5.05 19.56
CA LYS A 149 11.36 3.78 20.30
C LYS A 149 10.60 3.75 21.62
N THR A 150 10.40 4.92 22.22
CA THR A 150 9.63 5.14 23.45
C THR A 150 8.12 5.29 23.21
N ASP A 151 7.66 5.34 21.95
CA ASP A 151 6.23 5.41 21.67
C ASP A 151 5.56 4.13 22.15
N THR A 152 4.49 4.29 22.92
CA THR A 152 3.66 3.18 23.36
C THR A 152 2.55 2.93 22.37
N PHE A 153 2.33 1.66 22.07
CA PHE A 153 1.26 1.17 21.22
C PHE A 153 0.43 0.16 21.99
N LYS A 154 -0.89 0.22 21.83
CA LYS A 154 -1.82 -0.75 22.43
C LYS A 154 -2.50 -1.52 21.30
N PRO A 155 -1.96 -2.70 20.91
CA PRO A 155 -2.54 -3.53 19.86
C PRO A 155 -4.03 -3.79 20.06
N ALA A 156 -4.82 -3.61 19.01
CA ALA A 156 -6.19 -4.04 18.89
C ALA A 156 -6.31 -5.13 17.81
N ALA A 157 -7.38 -5.94 17.86
CA ALA A 157 -7.64 -6.94 16.84
C ALA A 157 -7.80 -6.27 15.45
N GLY A 158 -7.10 -6.79 14.46
CA GLY A 158 -7.06 -6.25 13.09
C GLY A 158 -6.01 -5.16 12.84
N ASP A 159 -5.31 -4.70 13.89
CA ASP A 159 -4.10 -3.91 13.72
C ASP A 159 -3.00 -4.77 13.08
N GLY A 160 -2.02 -4.11 12.46
CA GLY A 160 -0.90 -4.79 11.81
C GLY A 160 0.43 -4.14 12.13
N LEU A 161 1.49 -4.93 12.08
CA LEU A 161 2.86 -4.44 12.16
C LEU A 161 3.42 -4.29 10.74
N VAL A 162 4.02 -3.14 10.44
CA VAL A 162 4.65 -2.86 9.14
C VAL A 162 6.11 -3.27 9.22
N VAL A 163 6.49 -4.24 8.40
CA VAL A 163 7.82 -4.86 8.44
C VAL A 163 8.42 -4.99 7.05
N ILE A 164 9.75 -4.99 6.98
CA ILE A 164 10.52 -5.40 5.80
C ILE A 164 11.16 -6.74 6.13
N GLY A 165 10.97 -7.74 5.28
CA GLY A 165 11.54 -9.07 5.44
C GLY A 165 11.49 -9.84 4.13
N ASN A 166 11.81 -11.12 4.14
CA ASN A 166 11.68 -11.93 2.93
C ASN A 166 10.21 -12.08 2.53
N LEU A 167 9.94 -12.17 1.23
CA LEU A 167 8.64 -12.57 0.71
C LEU A 167 8.21 -13.91 1.34
N LYS A 168 7.03 -13.93 1.95
CA LYS A 168 6.46 -15.11 2.65
C LYS A 168 5.50 -15.89 1.76
#